data_AF-A0A3E3E6R4-F1
#
_entry.id   AF-A0A3E3E6R4-F1
#
_cell.length_a   1.000
_cell.length_b   1.000
_cell.length_c   1.000
_cell.angle_alpha   90.00
_cell.angle_beta   90.00
_cell.angle_gamma   90.00
#
_symmetry.space_group_name_H-M   'P 1'
#
loop_
_entity.id
_entity.type
_entity.pdbx_description
1 polymer ?
#
loop_
_entity_poly.entity_id
_entity_poly.type
_entity_poly.pdbx_seq_one_letter_code
_entity_poly.pdbx_strand_id
1 'polypeptide(L)' 'MNKKYFDELMIKKNISRYKLCKITGISSGGLTDVLNKKVKNPRIDTLIKIAEALNLNDHEFAELCGYSKEKKINN' A
#
# COMPACT_ATOMS: atom_id res chain seq x y z
N MET A 1 5.83 -3.98 -0.30
CA MET A 1 5.05 -2.73 -0.26
C MET A 1 5.87 -1.64 0.41
N ASN A 2 5.75 -0.40 -0.08
CA ASN A 2 6.38 0.79 0.49
C ASN A 2 5.58 1.26 1.72
N LYS A 3 6.06 0.91 2.93
CA LYS A 3 5.38 1.23 4.20
C LYS A 3 5.24 2.73 4.43
N LYS A 4 6.27 3.51 4.13
CA LYS A 4 6.25 4.96 4.31
C LYS A 4 5.16 5.60 3.46
N TYR A 5 5.15 5.25 2.17
CA TYR A 5 4.15 5.76 1.24
C TYR A 5 2.73 5.30 1.58
N PHE A 6 2.57 4.05 2.04
CA PHE A 6 1.30 3.57 2.56
C PHE A 6 0.80 4.44 3.72
N ASP A 7 1.64 4.77 4.70
CA ASP A 7 1.24 5.59 5.85
C ASP A 7 0.85 7.01 5.42
N GLU A 8 1.55 7.59 4.43
CA GLU A 8 1.20 8.88 3.81
C GLU A 8 -0.17 8.84 3.11
N LEU A 9 -0.47 7.75 2.38
CA LEU A 9 -1.78 7.56 1.75
C LEU A 9 -2.90 7.47 2.78
N MET A 10 -2.69 6.77 3.89
CA MET A 10 -3.71 6.66 4.96
C MET A 10 -4.09 8.02 5.52
N ILE A 11 -3.10 8.90 5.72
CA ILE A 11 -3.30 10.29 6.16
C ILE A 11 -4.02 11.10 5.07
N LYS A 12 -3.49 11.09 3.84
CA LYS A 12 -4.05 11.85 2.70
C LYS A 12 -5.51 11.50 2.41
N LYS A 13 -5.87 10.22 2.51
CA LYS A 13 -7.22 9.71 2.25
C LYS A 13 -8.12 9.74 3.50
N ASN A 14 -7.60 10.22 4.63
CA ASN A 14 -8.29 10.30 5.92
C ASN A 14 -8.99 8.99 6.31
N ILE A 15 -8.24 7.88 6.22
CA ILE A 15 -8.72 6.53 6.49
C ILE A 15 -7.85 5.85 7.53
N SER A 16 -8.48 5.23 8.53
CA SER A 16 -7.76 4.46 9.55
C SER A 16 -7.43 3.06 9.03
N ARG A 17 -6.36 2.43 9.55
CA ARG A 17 -6.02 1.04 9.22
C ARG A 17 -7.16 0.07 9.55
N TYR A 18 -7.88 0.32 10.63
CA TYR A 18 -9.07 -0.46 10.99
C TYR A 18 -10.16 -0.38 9.91
N LYS A 19 -10.47 0.83 9.43
CA LYS A 19 -11.46 1.04 8.37
C LYS A 19 -11.01 0.39 7.06
N LEU A 20 -9.73 0.48 6.71
CA LEU A 20 -9.16 -0.21 5.55
C LEU A 20 -9.34 -1.74 5.66
N CYS A 21 -9.01 -2.35 6.80
CA CYS A 21 -9.21 -3.77 7.04
C CYS A 21 -10.70 -4.17 6.87
N LYS A 22 -11.63 -3.36 7.38
CA LYS A 22 -13.07 -3.60 7.22
C LYS A 22 -13.54 -3.55 5.77
N ILE A 23 -13.04 -2.60 4.98
CA ILE A 23 -13.42 -2.44 3.56
C ILE A 23 -12.82 -3.56 2.71
N THR A 24 -11.54 -3.89 2.94
CA THR A 24 -10.78 -4.85 2.12
C THR A 24 -10.98 -6.30 2.52
N GLY A 25 -11.51 -6.56 3.72
CA GLY A 25 -11.57 -7.90 4.32
C GLY A 25 -10.21 -8.44 4.77
N ILE A 26 -9.13 -7.63 4.69
CA ILE A 26 -7.79 -8.03 5.13
C ILE A 26 -7.75 -8.02 6.66
N SER A 27 -7.17 -9.06 7.26
CA SER A 27 -6.96 -9.09 8.71
C SER A 27 -5.89 -8.09 9.14
N SER A 28 -6.03 -7.50 10.33
CA SER A 28 -5.03 -6.57 10.87
C SER A 28 -3.63 -7.18 10.96
N GLY A 29 -3.54 -8.47 11.30
CA GLY A 29 -2.29 -9.24 11.28
C GLY A 29 -1.71 -9.36 9.87
N GLY A 30 -2.54 -9.74 8.90
CA GLY A 30 -2.13 -9.82 7.49
C GLY A 30 -1.63 -8.49 6.95
N LEU A 31 -2.33 -7.39 7.23
CA LEU A 31 -1.87 -6.05 6.85
C LEU A 31 -0.51 -5.71 7.48
N THR A 32 -0.32 -6.06 8.76
CA THR A 32 0.92 -5.83 9.51
C THR A 32 2.09 -6.63 8.91
N ASP A 33 1.85 -7.88 8.54
CA ASP A 33 2.87 -8.76 7.95
C ASP A 33 3.29 -8.29 6.55
N VAL A 34 2.34 -7.79 5.75
CA VAL A 34 2.62 -7.18 4.45
C VAL A 34 3.43 -5.88 4.61
N LEU A 35 3.06 -5.02 5.56
CA LEU A 35 3.76 -3.74 5.82
C LEU A 35 5.18 -3.95 6.34
N ASN A 36 5.39 -4.93 7.21
CA ASN A 36 6.68 -5.21 7.82
C ASN A 36 7.54 -6.17 6.99
N LYS A 37 7.17 -6.45 5.73
CA LYS A 37 7.89 -7.35 4.82
C LYS A 37 8.11 -8.78 5.37
N LYS A 38 7.30 -9.20 6.36
CA LYS A 38 7.29 -10.58 6.85
C LYS A 38 6.80 -11.53 5.76
N VAL A 39 5.92 -11.03 4.89
CA VAL A 39 5.59 -11.65 3.62
C VAL A 39 6.46 -11.05 2.53
N LYS A 40 7.42 -11.83 2.01
CA LYS A 40 8.35 -11.39 0.96
C LYS A 40 7.61 -10.97 -0.31
N ASN A 41 6.59 -11.74 -0.71
CA ASN A 41 5.76 -11.53 -1.88
C ASN A 41 4.28 -11.53 -1.48
N PRO A 42 3.71 -10.39 -1.06
CA PRO A 42 2.27 -10.29 -0.84
C PRO A 42 1.51 -10.66 -2.12
N ARG A 43 0.36 -11.32 -1.97
CA ARG A 43 -0.49 -11.67 -3.12
C ARG A 43 -0.91 -10.40 -3.84
N ILE A 44 -0.88 -10.42 -5.17
CA ILE A 44 -1.29 -9.28 -5.99
C ILE A 44 -2.74 -8.84 -5.70
N ASP A 45 -3.64 -9.80 -5.46
CA ASP A 45 -5.03 -9.54 -5.03
C ASP A 45 -5.10 -8.68 -3.75
N THR A 46 -4.21 -8.91 -2.79
CA THR A 46 -4.15 -8.09 -1.56
C THR A 46 -3.74 -6.65 -1.86
N LEU A 47 -2.79 -6.46 -2.79
CA LEU A 47 -2.34 -5.13 -3.22
C LEU A 47 -3.45 -4.40 -4.00
N ILE A 48 -4.16 -5.11 -4.89
CA ILE A 48 -5.29 -4.56 -5.67
C ILE A 48 -6.41 -4.11 -4.72
N LYS A 49 -6.81 -4.93 -3.75
CA LYS A 49 -7.85 -4.56 -2.76
C LYS A 49 -7.50 -3.29 -1.99
N ILE A 50 -6.23 -3.14 -1.60
CA ILE A 50 -5.77 -1.92 -0.93
C ILE A 50 -5.85 -0.73 -1.89
N ALA A 51 -5.43 -0.89 -3.15
CA ALA A 51 -5.46 0.16 -4.15
C ALA A 51 -6.89 0.64 -4.45
N GLU A 52 -7.83 -0.29 -4.63
CA GLU A 52 -9.24 -0.01 -4.84
C GLU A 52 -9.85 0.70 -3.63
N ALA A 53 -9.61 0.21 -2.41
CA ALA A 53 -10.13 0.81 -1.19
C ALA A 53 -9.59 2.23 -0.92
N LEU A 54 -8.39 2.54 -1.41
CA LEU A 54 -7.79 3.87 -1.33
C LEU A 54 -8.03 4.73 -2.59
N ASN A 55 -8.71 4.18 -3.60
CA ASN A 55 -8.94 4.79 -4.91
C ASN A 55 -7.63 5.35 -5.50
N LEU A 56 -6.65 4.46 -5.69
CA LEU A 56 -5.34 4.81 -6.24
C LEU A 56 -5.37 4.76 -7.77
N ASN A 57 -4.64 5.68 -8.39
CA ASN A 57 -4.29 5.56 -9.81
C ASN A 57 -3.02 4.69 -9.99
N ASP A 58 -2.68 4.38 -11.24
CA ASP A 58 -1.53 3.52 -11.60
C ASP A 58 -0.20 4.02 -11.03
N HIS A 59 0.02 5.34 -10.98
CA HIS A 59 1.24 5.92 -10.42
C HIS A 59 1.30 5.73 -8.90
N GLU A 60 0.20 6.01 -8.19
CA GLU A 60 0.12 5.77 -6.74
C GLU A 60 0.24 4.27 -6.43
N PHE A 61 -0.33 3.40 -7.25
CA PHE A 61 -0.21 1.95 -7.09
C PHE A 61 1.21 1.44 -7.30
N ALA A 62 1.91 1.94 -8.34
CA ALA A 62 3.31 1.60 -8.58
C ALA A 62 4.20 2.02 -7.40
N GLU A 63 4.05 3.25 -6.90
CA GLU A 63 4.80 3.76 -5.75
C GLU A 63 4.51 2.95 -4.47
N LEU A 64 3.24 2.58 -4.25
CA LEU A 64 2.84 1.68 -3.15
C LEU A 64 3.54 0.32 -3.26
N CYS A 65 3.63 -0.24 -4.47
CA CYS A 65 4.32 -1.50 -4.70
C CYS A 65 5.85 -1.37 -4.53
N GLY A 66 6.39 -0.15 -4.52
CA GLY A 66 7.82 0.14 -4.41
C GLY A 66 8.50 0.34 -5.77
N TYR A 67 7.72 0.51 -6.84
CA TYR A 67 8.20 0.90 -8.16
C TYR A 67 8.14 2.43 -8.26
N SER A 68 9.11 3.10 -7.64
CA SER A 68 9.31 4.53 -7.87
C SER A 68 9.91 4.73 -9.27
N LYS A 69 9.48 5.76 -10.02
CA LYS A 69 10.28 6.23 -11.16
C LYS A 69 11.66 6.58 -10.60
N GLU A 70 12.69 6.00 -11.20
CA GLU A 70 14.10 6.33 -10.90
C GLU A 70 14.21 7.84 -10.68
N LYS A 71 14.75 8.25 -9.52
CA LYS A 71 15.29 9.61 -9.40
C LYS A 71 16.33 9.70 -10.52
N LYS A 72 16.03 10.45 -11.58
CA LYS A 72 17.05 10.85 -12.55
C LYS A 72 18.23 11.38 -11.73
N ILE A 73 19.37 10.70 -11.86
CA ILE A 73 20.66 11.19 -11.38
C ILE A 73 20.83 12.53 -12.09
N ASN A 74 20.69 13.61 -11.33
CA ASN A 74 21.03 14.93 -11.83
C ASN A 74 22.56 15.02 -11.77
N ASN A 75 23.11 15.29 -12.95
CA ASN A 75 24.52 15.46 -13.31
C ASN A 75 25.25 16.47 -12.44
#